data_AF-A0A060BT53-F1
#
_entry.id   AF-A0A060BT53-F1
#
_cell.length_a   1.000
_cell.length_b   1.000
_cell.length_c   1.000
_cell.angle_alpha   90.00
_cell.angle_beta   90.00
_cell.angle_gamma   90.00
#
_symmetry.space_group_name_H-M   'P 1'
#
loop_
_entity.id
_entity.type
_entity.pdbx_description
1 polymer ?
#
loop_
_entity_poly.entity_id
_entity_poly.type
_entity_poly.pdbx_seq_one_letter_code
_entity_poly.pdbx_strand_id
1 'polypeptide(L)'
;ALVSIEPSTGKILAMAQNSNYGVDSGETMSNYAADGQFQVGSTFKIFTLIEWFKEGRSAYESVGRSNRNYYQTEFTCSNGETVKYTPNPYSVEDLSGKDGSMTVLRATGLSVNQAFVNMATKLDFCNIFQDAADLGITQTDGSVIQAIPSNIIGSGVS
;
A
#
# COMPACT_ATOMS: atom_id res chain seq x y z
N ALA A 1 3.95 -13.50 1.47
CA ALA A 1 4.65 -12.69 2.47
C ALA A 1 4.43 -13.33 3.83
N LEU A 2 5.49 -13.57 4.60
CA LEU A 2 5.43 -13.91 6.00
C LEU A 2 5.66 -12.62 6.79
N VAL A 3 4.63 -12.15 7.47
CA VAL A 3 4.72 -11.03 8.41
C VAL A 3 4.78 -11.63 9.80
N SER A 4 5.91 -11.45 10.50
CA SER A 4 6.02 -11.76 11.91
C SER A 4 5.56 -10.54 12.69
N ILE A 5 4.44 -10.67 13.39
CA ILE A 5 3.83 -9.63 14.20
C ILE A 5 3.96 -10.05 15.66
N GLU A 6 4.49 -9.18 16.51
CA GLU A 6 4.52 -9.42 17.95
C GLU A 6 3.07 -9.51 18.48
N PRO A 7 2.61 -10.67 19.02
CA PRO A 7 1.21 -10.88 19.37
C PRO A 7 0.69 -9.93 20.46
N SER A 8 1.58 -9.36 21.27
CA SER A 8 1.26 -8.50 22.40
C SER A 8 1.30 -7.00 22.10
N THR A 9 1.97 -6.56 21.02
CA THR A 9 2.18 -5.13 20.73
C THR A 9 1.78 -4.71 19.32
N GLY A 10 1.58 -5.67 18.40
CA GLY A 10 1.30 -5.37 16.99
C GLY A 10 2.54 -4.91 16.20
N LYS A 11 3.74 -4.92 16.80
CA LYS A 11 4.97 -4.55 16.09
C LYS A 11 5.29 -5.55 14.99
N ILE A 12 5.55 -5.03 13.79
CA ILE A 12 6.19 -5.83 12.74
C ILE A 12 7.62 -6.12 13.18
N LEU A 13 7.92 -7.39 13.46
CA LEU A 13 9.28 -7.86 13.79
C LEU A 13 10.06 -8.27 12.53
N ALA A 14 9.35 -8.66 11.47
CA ALA A 14 9.90 -8.89 10.13
C ALA A 14 8.77 -8.97 9.09
N MET A 15 8.92 -8.28 7.96
CA MET A 15 8.10 -8.49 6.75
C MET A 15 8.97 -9.19 5.71
N ALA A 16 8.89 -10.51 5.64
CA ALA A 16 9.51 -11.27 4.56
C ALA A 16 8.48 -11.43 3.43
N GLN A 17 8.51 -10.55 2.42
CA GLN A 17 7.91 -10.90 1.14
C GLN A 17 8.67 -12.12 0.59
N ASN A 18 7.99 -13.03 -0.12
CA ASN A 18 8.61 -14.18 -0.80
C ASN A 18 9.33 -13.72 -2.09
N SER A 19 10.09 -12.66 -1.94
CA SER A 19 10.87 -11.97 -2.96
C SER A 19 11.94 -11.27 -2.14
N ASN A 20 13.06 -11.96 -2.00
CA ASN A 20 14.39 -11.40 -1.93
C ASN A 20 14.40 -9.87 -2.10
N TYR A 21 14.52 -9.20 -0.95
CA TYR A 21 14.56 -7.75 -0.78
C TYR A 21 16.03 -7.37 -0.54
N GLY A 22 16.68 -6.87 -1.57
CA GLY A 22 18.09 -6.52 -1.54
C GLY A 22 18.50 -5.70 -2.76
N VAL A 23 19.70 -5.15 -2.70
CA VAL A 23 20.31 -4.32 -3.77
C VAL A 23 21.15 -5.15 -4.74
N ASP A 24 21.11 -6.48 -4.63
CA ASP A 24 21.91 -7.39 -5.44
C ASP A 24 21.22 -7.84 -6.72
N SER A 25 22.04 -8.20 -7.72
CA SER A 25 21.59 -8.74 -9.01
C SER A 25 20.79 -10.02 -8.83
N GLY A 26 19.46 -9.93 -8.95
CA GLY A 26 18.52 -11.03 -8.74
C GLY A 26 17.41 -10.73 -7.72
N GLU A 27 17.51 -9.60 -7.01
CA GLU A 27 16.50 -9.13 -6.06
C GLU A 27 15.45 -8.24 -6.77
N THR A 28 14.27 -8.06 -6.18
CA THR A 28 13.09 -7.37 -6.78
C THR A 28 13.26 -5.83 -6.91
N MET A 29 14.51 -5.36 -6.82
CA MET A 29 14.97 -4.03 -7.17
C MET A 29 15.38 -3.93 -8.65
N SER A 30 15.00 -4.91 -9.48
CA SER A 30 15.39 -4.94 -10.88
C SER A 30 14.69 -3.83 -11.67
N ASN A 31 15.40 -2.70 -11.70
CA ASN A 31 15.30 -1.56 -12.63
C ASN A 31 14.17 -0.54 -12.38
N TYR A 32 14.23 0.16 -11.24
CA TYR A 32 13.41 1.34 -10.92
C TYR A 32 13.84 2.66 -11.60
N ALA A 33 14.79 2.64 -12.55
CA ALA A 33 15.42 3.87 -13.05
C ALA A 33 15.56 4.01 -14.58
N ALA A 34 15.04 3.08 -15.41
CA ALA A 34 15.36 3.11 -16.83
C ALA A 34 14.35 3.83 -17.75
N ASP A 35 13.03 3.84 -17.47
CA ASP A 35 12.05 4.34 -18.45
C ASP A 35 10.80 5.05 -17.85
N GLY A 36 10.85 5.53 -16.60
CA GLY A 36 9.78 6.39 -16.05
C GLY A 36 8.43 5.69 -15.81
N GLN A 37 8.40 4.36 -15.73
CA GLN A 37 7.20 3.59 -15.39
C GLN A 37 7.35 2.96 -14.00
N PHE A 38 6.82 3.61 -12.97
CA PHE A 38 6.76 3.10 -11.59
C PHE A 38 5.71 1.98 -11.49
N GLN A 39 6.06 0.77 -11.91
CA GLN A 39 5.23 -0.42 -11.63
C GLN A 39 5.80 -1.18 -10.43
N VAL A 40 5.81 -0.53 -9.26
CA VAL A 40 5.90 -1.22 -7.96
C VAL A 40 4.69 -2.15 -7.90
N GLY A 41 4.82 -3.47 -8.04
CA GLY A 41 3.65 -4.37 -7.98
C GLY A 41 2.95 -4.34 -6.60
N SER A 42 2.33 -5.45 -6.19
CA SER A 42 1.80 -5.62 -4.81
C SER A 42 2.83 -5.43 -3.68
N THR A 43 4.08 -5.09 -3.99
CA THR A 43 5.12 -4.69 -3.04
C THR A 43 4.83 -3.34 -2.38
N PHE A 44 4.21 -2.38 -3.06
CA PHE A 44 3.97 -1.06 -2.47
C PHE A 44 2.99 -1.08 -1.29
N LYS A 45 2.13 -2.10 -1.22
CA LYS A 45 1.25 -2.40 -0.09
C LYS A 45 1.97 -2.42 1.26
N ILE A 46 3.28 -2.69 1.27
CA ILE A 46 4.10 -2.66 2.47
C ILE A 46 4.08 -1.29 3.14
N PHE A 47 4.03 -0.19 2.37
CA PHE A 47 4.01 1.16 2.91
C PHE A 47 2.66 1.50 3.53
N THR A 48 1.56 0.97 2.98
CA THR A 48 0.25 1.05 3.63
C THR A 48 0.26 0.32 4.98
N LEU A 49 0.96 -0.81 5.11
CA LEU A 49 1.13 -1.49 6.40
C LEU A 49 2.02 -0.72 7.36
N ILE A 50 3.13 -0.16 6.87
CA ILE A 50 4.02 0.67 7.69
C ILE A 50 3.22 1.82 8.31
N GLU A 51 2.50 2.59 7.50
CA GLU A 51 1.70 3.71 8.02
C GLU A 51 0.57 3.21 8.95
N TRP A 52 -0.08 2.08 8.63
CA TRP A 52 -1.07 1.46 9.51
C TRP A 52 -0.54 1.22 10.93
N PHE A 53 0.66 0.65 11.04
CA PHE A 53 1.26 0.41 12.35
C PHE A 53 1.87 1.66 12.99
N LYS A 54 2.35 2.63 12.20
CA LYS A 54 2.81 3.93 12.71
C LYS A 54 1.68 4.71 13.38
N GLU A 55 0.46 4.62 12.84
CA GLU A 55 -0.75 5.17 13.47
C GLU A 55 -1.24 4.35 14.69
N GLY A 56 -0.52 3.29 15.08
CA GLY A 56 -0.84 2.48 16.26
C GLY A 56 -1.99 1.50 16.04
N ARG A 57 -2.37 1.23 14.79
CA ARG A 57 -3.46 0.30 14.45
C ARG A 57 -3.00 -1.16 14.52
N SER A 58 -3.94 -2.06 14.82
CA SER A 58 -3.66 -3.47 15.03
C SER A 58 -3.79 -4.30 13.75
N ALA A 59 -3.02 -5.39 13.66
CA ALA A 59 -3.12 -6.38 12.59
C ALA A 59 -4.43 -7.20 12.64
N TYR A 60 -5.12 -7.17 13.78
CA TYR A 60 -6.39 -7.86 13.99
C TYR A 60 -7.60 -6.98 13.72
N GLU A 61 -7.40 -5.69 13.41
CA GLU A 61 -8.48 -4.82 12.97
C GLU A 61 -9.10 -5.31 11.66
N SER A 62 -10.42 -5.14 11.55
CA SER A 62 -11.18 -5.53 10.37
C SER A 62 -11.08 -4.45 9.29
N VAL A 63 -10.73 -4.89 8.09
CA VAL A 63 -10.57 -4.08 6.88
C VAL A 63 -11.29 -4.74 5.72
N GLY A 64 -11.52 -3.95 4.67
CA GLY A 64 -12.32 -4.35 3.52
C GLY A 64 -13.81 -4.15 3.73
N ARG A 65 -14.52 -4.00 2.61
CA ARG A 65 -15.96 -3.67 2.53
C ARG A 65 -16.56 -4.24 1.25
N SER A 66 -17.90 -4.28 1.16
CA SER A 66 -18.60 -4.76 -0.04
C SER A 66 -18.45 -3.80 -1.24
N ASN A 67 -18.43 -2.50 -0.99
CA ASN A 67 -18.28 -1.49 -2.04
C ASN A 67 -16.81 -1.37 -2.49
N ARG A 68 -16.56 -1.66 -3.77
CA ARG A 68 -15.22 -1.61 -4.40
C ARG A 68 -14.87 -0.25 -5.01
N ASN A 69 -15.79 0.70 -4.99
CA ASN A 69 -15.59 2.07 -5.47
C ASN A 69 -15.09 2.97 -4.36
N TYR A 70 -14.03 3.74 -4.63
CA TYR A 70 -13.43 4.69 -3.70
C TYR A 70 -13.39 6.10 -4.29
N TYR A 71 -13.91 7.06 -3.56
CA TYR A 71 -13.96 8.47 -3.97
C TYR A 71 -12.79 9.27 -3.42
N GLN A 72 -12.39 10.32 -4.15
CA GLN A 72 -11.29 11.21 -3.73
C GLN A 72 -11.48 11.75 -2.31
N THR A 73 -12.73 12.02 -1.91
CA THR A 73 -13.10 12.53 -0.58
C THR A 73 -12.92 11.53 0.55
N GLU A 74 -12.66 10.25 0.24
CA GLU A 74 -12.38 9.22 1.24
C GLU A 74 -10.89 9.13 1.60
N PHE A 75 -10.02 9.87 0.91
CA PHE A 75 -8.60 9.93 1.20
C PHE A 75 -8.24 11.30 1.76
N THR A 76 -7.46 11.30 2.84
CA THR A 76 -7.07 12.51 3.56
C THR A 76 -5.57 12.63 3.63
N CYS A 77 -5.04 13.84 3.45
CA CYS A 77 -3.64 14.17 3.67
C CYS A 77 -3.53 15.28 4.72
N SER A 78 -2.79 15.05 5.81
CA SER A 78 -2.69 16.03 6.90
C SER A 78 -1.96 17.31 6.52
N ASN A 79 -1.13 17.26 5.46
CA ASN A 79 -0.47 18.42 4.87
C ASN A 79 -1.43 19.38 4.13
N GLY A 80 -2.73 19.05 4.05
CA GLY A 80 -3.76 19.86 3.39
C GLY A 80 -3.86 19.64 1.88
N GLU A 81 -3.08 18.72 1.31
CA GLU A 81 -3.19 18.37 -0.10
C GLU A 81 -4.51 17.64 -0.38
N THR A 82 -5.10 17.96 -1.53
CA THR A 82 -6.27 17.24 -2.02
C THR A 82 -5.82 16.10 -2.91
N VAL A 83 -6.28 14.89 -2.58
CA VAL A 83 -6.05 13.69 -3.38
C VAL A 83 -6.85 13.77 -4.68
N LYS A 84 -6.17 13.75 -5.82
CA LYS A 84 -6.78 13.87 -7.15
C LYS A 84 -6.35 12.72 -8.04
N TYR A 85 -7.33 11.99 -8.57
CA TYR A 85 -7.12 10.87 -9.50
C TYR A 85 -8.33 10.68 -10.41
N THR A 86 -8.11 10.07 -11.57
CA THR A 86 -9.16 9.76 -12.55
C THR A 86 -9.03 8.28 -12.95
N PRO A 87 -10.12 7.51 -13.05
CA PRO A 87 -11.52 7.88 -12.78
C PRO A 87 -11.84 8.07 -11.29
N ASN A 88 -12.89 8.84 -10.98
CA ASN A 88 -13.43 9.01 -9.63
C ASN A 88 -14.94 8.63 -9.67
N PRO A 89 -15.36 7.51 -9.06
CA PRO A 89 -14.59 6.68 -8.14
C PRO A 89 -13.55 5.80 -8.83
N TYR A 90 -12.54 5.42 -8.06
CA TYR A 90 -11.59 4.36 -8.40
C TYR A 90 -12.18 3.00 -8.00
N SER A 91 -12.37 2.11 -8.97
CA SER A 91 -12.88 0.74 -8.73
C SER A 91 -11.72 -0.23 -8.53
N VAL A 92 -11.76 -1.00 -7.44
CA VAL A 92 -10.70 -1.96 -7.10
C VAL A 92 -11.15 -3.38 -7.40
N GLU A 93 -10.42 -4.03 -8.31
CA GLU A 93 -10.60 -5.43 -8.66
C GLU A 93 -9.65 -6.34 -7.88
N ASP A 94 -10.16 -7.50 -7.46
CA ASP A 94 -9.39 -8.59 -6.86
C ASP A 94 -9.72 -9.91 -7.56
N LEU A 95 -8.83 -10.89 -7.39
CA LEU A 95 -9.13 -12.28 -7.75
C LEU A 95 -10.29 -12.84 -6.90
N SER A 96 -11.03 -13.79 -7.46
CA SER A 96 -12.15 -14.47 -6.78
C SER A 96 -11.75 -15.00 -5.39
N GLY A 97 -12.65 -14.83 -4.41
CA GLY A 97 -12.44 -15.28 -3.02
C GLY A 97 -11.77 -14.24 -2.12
N LYS A 98 -11.55 -13.01 -2.63
CA LYS A 98 -10.99 -11.87 -1.90
C LYS A 98 -12.07 -10.78 -1.73
N ASP A 99 -13.17 -11.16 -1.11
CA ASP A 99 -14.35 -10.33 -0.89
C ASP A 99 -14.66 -10.16 0.59
N GLY A 100 -15.32 -9.06 0.93
CA GLY A 100 -15.84 -8.81 2.28
C GLY A 100 -14.79 -8.33 3.27
N SER A 101 -15.20 -8.27 4.54
CA SER A 101 -14.34 -7.81 5.62
C SER A 101 -13.45 -8.93 6.14
N MET A 102 -12.19 -8.63 6.44
CA MET A 102 -11.20 -9.55 6.98
C MET A 102 -10.20 -8.80 7.85
N THR A 103 -9.43 -9.52 8.67
CA THR A 103 -8.36 -8.88 9.44
C THR A 103 -7.25 -8.37 8.53
N VAL A 104 -6.53 -7.32 8.94
CA VAL A 104 -5.33 -6.84 8.23
C VAL A 104 -4.32 -7.97 8.03
N LEU A 105 -4.14 -8.84 9.02
CA LEU A 105 -3.30 -10.03 8.92
C LEU A 105 -3.73 -10.94 7.76
N ARG A 106 -5.03 -11.25 7.65
CA ARG A 106 -5.56 -12.07 6.56
C ARG A 106 -5.47 -11.37 5.21
N ALA A 107 -5.82 -10.09 5.15
CA ALA A 107 -5.70 -9.26 3.94
C ALA A 107 -4.26 -9.24 3.42
N THR A 108 -3.29 -9.13 4.32
CA THR A 108 -1.85 -9.15 4.01
C THR A 108 -1.41 -10.52 3.52
N GLY A 109 -1.77 -11.58 4.22
CA GLY A 109 -1.44 -12.96 3.82
C GLY A 109 -1.98 -13.34 2.44
N LEU A 110 -3.17 -12.83 2.10
CA LEU A 110 -3.82 -13.06 0.80
C LEU A 110 -3.51 -11.97 -0.25
N SER A 111 -2.81 -10.89 0.13
CA SER A 111 -2.55 -9.72 -0.71
C SER A 111 -3.82 -9.17 -1.37
N VAL A 112 -4.84 -8.81 -0.58
CA VAL A 112 -6.17 -8.37 -1.06
C VAL A 112 -6.17 -6.88 -1.40
N ASN A 113 -6.19 -6.51 -2.69
CA ASN A 113 -6.11 -5.12 -3.15
C ASN A 113 -7.14 -4.23 -2.46
N GLN A 114 -8.41 -4.67 -2.45
CA GLN A 114 -9.52 -3.93 -1.89
C GLN A 114 -9.31 -3.59 -0.42
N ALA A 115 -8.73 -4.52 0.35
CA ALA A 115 -8.47 -4.31 1.77
C ALA A 115 -7.37 -3.27 1.99
N PHE A 116 -6.31 -3.26 1.17
CA PHE A 116 -5.25 -2.24 1.23
C PHE A 116 -5.76 -0.85 0.82
N VAL A 117 -6.61 -0.76 -0.19
CA VAL A 117 -7.25 0.52 -0.53
C VAL A 117 -8.21 0.96 0.58
N ASN A 118 -8.93 0.04 1.21
CA ASN A 118 -9.74 0.38 2.37
C ASN A 118 -8.90 0.81 3.58
N MET A 119 -7.73 0.21 3.80
CA MET A 119 -6.80 0.65 4.83
C MET A 119 -6.38 2.09 4.56
N ALA A 120 -5.99 2.42 3.33
CA ALA A 120 -5.59 3.76 2.93
C ALA A 120 -6.65 4.85 3.18
N THR A 121 -7.95 4.54 3.07
CA THR A 121 -9.02 5.50 3.44
C THR A 121 -9.13 5.80 4.94
N LYS A 122 -8.41 5.04 5.78
CA LYS A 122 -8.43 5.18 7.24
C LYS A 122 -7.12 5.77 7.80
N LEU A 123 -6.18 6.11 6.91
CA LEU A 123 -4.85 6.60 7.25
C LEU A 123 -4.68 8.03 6.75
N ASP A 124 -3.59 8.68 7.15
CA ASP A 124 -3.01 9.72 6.32
C ASP A 124 -2.49 9.11 5.01
N PHE A 125 -3.24 9.36 3.95
CA PHE A 125 -2.98 8.76 2.66
C PHE A 125 -1.67 9.22 2.04
N CYS A 126 -1.29 10.48 2.25
CA CYS A 126 -0.04 11.02 1.70
C CYS A 126 1.18 10.48 2.46
N ASN A 127 1.05 10.21 3.76
CA ASN A 127 2.14 9.62 4.54
C ASN A 127 2.55 8.23 4.06
N ILE A 128 1.64 7.45 3.44
CA ILE A 128 2.00 6.17 2.82
C ILE A 128 3.12 6.35 1.78
N PHE A 129 3.08 7.44 1.02
CA PHE A 129 4.06 7.74 -0.01
C PHE A 129 5.28 8.46 0.57
N GLN A 130 5.08 9.28 1.61
CA GLN A 130 6.20 9.87 2.36
C GLN A 130 7.05 8.78 3.02
N ASP A 131 6.44 7.75 3.59
CA ASP A 131 7.15 6.61 4.19
C ASP A 131 7.99 5.86 3.17
N ALA A 132 7.48 5.72 1.94
CA ALA A 132 8.25 5.17 0.84
C ALA A 132 9.47 6.05 0.53
N ALA A 133 9.27 7.37 0.43
CA ALA A 133 10.34 8.33 0.15
C ALA A 133 11.40 8.38 1.27
N ASP A 134 10.98 8.33 2.54
CA ASP A 134 11.86 8.30 3.72
C ASP A 134 12.75 7.04 3.73
N LEU A 135 12.30 5.96 3.06
CA LEU A 135 13.03 4.71 2.85
C LEU A 135 13.78 4.67 1.50
N GLY A 136 13.85 5.79 0.79
CA GLY A 136 14.60 5.94 -0.47
C GLY A 136 13.84 5.52 -1.72
N ILE A 137 12.54 5.26 -1.64
CA ILE A 137 11.68 4.94 -2.78
C ILE A 137 10.98 6.21 -3.26
N THR A 138 11.57 6.84 -4.27
CA THR A 138 11.11 8.10 -4.89
C THR A 138 10.91 7.93 -6.39
N GLN A 139 10.30 8.90 -7.05
CA GLN A 139 10.31 8.99 -8.52
C GLN A 139 11.74 9.16 -9.08
N THR A 140 11.91 9.07 -10.39
CA THR A 140 13.22 9.19 -11.08
C THR A 140 13.87 10.56 -10.88
N ASP A 141 13.08 11.60 -10.64
CA ASP A 141 13.54 12.96 -10.33
C ASP A 141 13.79 13.19 -8.82
N GLY A 142 13.64 12.15 -7.99
CA GLY A 142 13.80 12.22 -6.54
C GLY A 142 12.59 12.73 -5.77
N SER A 143 11.48 13.06 -6.46
CA SER A 143 10.26 13.51 -5.80
C SER A 143 9.46 12.36 -5.18
N VAL A 144 8.62 12.68 -4.20
CA VAL A 144 7.69 11.70 -3.59
C VAL A 144 6.74 11.15 -4.65
N ILE A 145 6.46 9.85 -4.60
CA ILE A 145 5.50 9.21 -5.50
C ILE A 145 4.13 9.85 -5.31
N GLN A 146 3.44 10.14 -6.42
CA GLN A 146 2.13 10.77 -6.37
C GLN A 146 1.12 9.95 -5.55
N ALA A 147 0.42 10.64 -4.65
CA ALA A 147 -0.61 10.05 -3.81
C ALA A 147 -1.89 9.75 -4.60
N ILE A 148 -1.94 8.58 -5.24
CA ILE A 148 -3.13 8.05 -5.91
C ILE A 148 -3.39 6.58 -5.53
N PRO A 149 -4.66 6.15 -5.38
CA PRO A 149 -4.98 4.81 -4.85
C PRO A 149 -4.47 3.64 -5.71
N SER A 150 -4.24 3.86 -7.00
CA SER A 150 -3.65 2.86 -7.90
C SER A 150 -2.20 2.53 -7.54
N ASN A 151 -1.44 3.52 -7.06
CA ASN A 151 -0.03 3.35 -6.74
C ASN A 151 0.17 2.48 -5.48
N ILE A 152 -0.78 2.43 -4.56
CA ILE A 152 -0.64 1.59 -3.35
C ILE A 152 -0.75 0.09 -3.61
N ILE A 153 -1.45 -0.32 -4.68
CA ILE A 153 -1.61 -1.74 -5.03
C ILE A 153 -0.77 -2.17 -6.23
N GLY A 154 -0.06 -1.22 -6.85
CA GLY A 154 0.83 -1.45 -7.97
C GLY A 154 0.17 -1.58 -9.33
N SER A 155 -1.08 -1.13 -9.44
CA SER A 155 -1.78 -1.01 -10.72
C SER A 155 -1.57 0.39 -11.26
N GLY A 156 -0.33 0.77 -11.61
CA GLY A 156 -0.09 2.02 -12.33
C GLY A 156 -0.93 2.02 -13.62
N VAL A 157 -2.04 2.76 -13.62
CA VAL A 157 -2.76 3.10 -14.84
C VAL A 157 -2.11 4.38 -15.34
N SER A 158 -1.46 4.24 -16.49
CA SER A 158 -0.98 5.32 -17.35
C SER A 158 -2.11 6.27 -17.75
#